data_AF-A0A9P6DD19-F1
#
_entry.id   AF-A0A9P6DD19-F1
#
_cell.length_a   1.000
_cell.length_b   1.000
_cell.length_c   1.000
_cell.angle_alpha   90.00
_cell.angle_beta   90.00
_cell.angle_gamma   90.00
#
_symmetry.space_group_name_H-M   'P 1'
#
loop_
_entity.id
_entity.type
_entity.pdbx_description
1 polymer ?
#
loop_
_entity_poly.entity_id
_entity_poly.type
_entity_poly.pdbx_seq_one_letter_code
_entity_poly.pdbx_strand_id
1 'polypeptide(L)'
;MLTPASVAEIRQQLQDIFLSNPKSTISRGVLAISLRHLDSIITAYETQNNIQLMSTEDMCELKALMAENPEREVTPDEISVYITGIHPPAPVKTDQPQSTHLSDFRRPSEPRRQRSNLGPRGAVLGSLHTVKPNLFRRSKLQLHAEEVSTAMQYSGSVLQRIDPQFEDMHHQLGETRSALSQCESKLEGIGLRLDDVQTSFESSHSELKAHLANMANHHADIQAALDSTISQQEIEHANLCSTMEEIQSDICSLRRDVGPLAESHLSDRIIPLEESIRSICMDLESCDEKYVSSTRYTHSVDSLENRFHDSNILWEETSVKSWSDHVRLEKHISQFHSKVTSEIRQIVSTQSHYQKSLDELIVRIDSQWVTPEFSPSRRNSGDDEYIIMDGHKSLSDELKDANIKVQRAPTPLQVCTYVKSAL
;
A
#
# COMPACT_ATOMS: atom_id res chain seq x y z
N MET A 1 0.56 15.07 19.69
CA MET A 1 0.09 16.46 19.69
C MET A 1 1.12 17.31 18.98
N LEU A 2 0.70 18.02 17.92
CA LEU A 2 1.57 18.92 17.16
C LEU A 2 1.96 20.12 18.03
N THR A 3 3.24 20.51 18.00
CA THR A 3 3.72 21.71 18.70
C THR A 3 3.33 22.96 17.91
N PRO A 4 3.19 24.15 18.54
CA PRO A 4 2.91 25.39 17.82
C PRO A 4 3.93 25.72 16.72
N ALA A 5 5.19 25.31 16.91
CA ALA A 5 6.24 25.41 15.90
C ALA A 5 5.96 24.53 14.66
N SER A 6 5.50 23.28 14.86
CA SER A 6 5.14 22.39 13.75
C SER A 6 3.92 22.86 12.96
N VAL A 7 2.99 23.59 13.57
CA VAL A 7 1.81 24.14 12.86
C VAL A 7 2.19 25.29 11.93
N ALA A 8 3.15 26.12 12.33
CA ALA A 8 3.67 27.19 11.47
C ALA A 8 4.43 26.60 10.26
N GLU A 9 5.18 25.52 10.47
CA GLU A 9 5.93 24.82 9.42
C GLU A 9 4.99 24.12 8.42
N ILE A 10 3.96 23.40 8.91
CA ILE A 10 2.91 22.80 8.05
C ILE A 10 2.21 23.89 7.22
N ARG A 11 1.90 25.05 7.82
CA ARG A 11 1.27 26.16 7.12
C ARG A 11 2.15 26.73 6.01
N GLN A 12 3.45 26.90 6.27
CA GLN A 12 4.38 27.41 5.27
C GLN A 12 4.52 26.44 4.10
N GLN A 13 4.66 25.14 4.38
CA GLN A 13 4.76 24.12 3.34
C GLN A 13 3.46 24.00 2.52
N LEU A 14 2.28 24.12 3.15
CA LEU A 14 1.00 24.19 2.43
C LEU A 14 0.93 25.43 1.52
N GLN A 15 1.44 26.58 1.95
CA GLN A 15 1.53 27.77 1.10
C GLN A 15 2.42 27.53 -0.11
N ASP A 16 3.59 26.91 0.07
CA ASP A 16 4.52 26.62 -1.02
C ASP A 16 3.91 25.64 -2.05
N ILE A 17 3.15 24.64 -1.58
CA ILE A 17 2.42 23.71 -2.47
C ILE A 17 1.29 24.43 -3.22
N PHE A 18 0.55 25.32 -2.55
CA PHE A 18 -0.50 26.10 -3.21
C PHE A 18 0.10 27.03 -4.28
N LEU A 19 1.23 27.69 -3.99
CA LEU A 19 1.93 28.56 -4.94
C LEU A 19 2.44 27.79 -6.16
N SER A 20 2.86 26.54 -5.95
CA SER A 20 3.34 25.65 -7.01
C SER A 20 2.19 25.04 -7.82
N ASN A 21 0.94 25.13 -7.34
CA ASN A 21 -0.21 24.55 -8.02
C ASN A 21 -0.78 25.55 -9.05
N PRO A 22 -0.80 25.21 -10.36
CA PRO A 22 -1.32 26.10 -11.40
C PRO A 22 -2.83 26.35 -11.32
N LYS A 23 -3.54 25.63 -10.44
CA LYS A 23 -4.99 25.77 -10.20
C LYS A 23 -5.32 26.57 -8.94
N SER A 24 -4.32 27.14 -8.26
CA SER A 24 -4.57 28.06 -7.15
C SER A 24 -5.11 29.39 -7.67
N THR A 25 -6.07 29.96 -6.94
CA THR A 25 -6.69 31.26 -7.22
C THR A 25 -6.43 32.20 -6.06
N ILE A 26 -6.27 33.49 -6.34
CA ILE A 26 -6.21 34.51 -5.27
C ILE A 26 -7.64 35.00 -5.02
N SER A 27 -8.24 34.52 -3.94
CA SER A 27 -9.59 34.91 -3.55
C SER A 27 -9.52 35.85 -2.36
N ARG A 28 -10.04 37.08 -2.54
CA ARG A 28 -10.01 38.14 -1.50
C ARG A 28 -8.62 38.41 -0.92
N GLY A 29 -7.58 38.32 -1.75
CA GLY A 29 -6.19 38.60 -1.35
C GLY A 29 -5.51 37.46 -0.59
N VAL A 30 -6.15 36.29 -0.46
CA VAL A 30 -5.57 35.09 0.14
C VAL A 30 -5.51 33.99 -0.91
N LEU A 31 -4.41 33.23 -0.91
CA LEU A 31 -4.21 32.09 -1.79
C LEU A 31 -5.22 31.00 -1.41
N ALA A 32 -6.04 30.58 -2.36
CA ALA A 32 -7.08 29.59 -2.16
C ALA A 32 -7.06 28.56 -3.28
N ILE A 33 -7.60 27.37 -2.98
CA ILE A 33 -7.82 26.32 -3.97
C ILE A 33 -9.29 25.92 -3.91
N SER A 34 -9.84 25.51 -5.06
CA SER A 34 -11.11 24.81 -5.05
C SER A 34 -10.98 23.51 -4.25
N LEU A 35 -11.96 23.26 -3.38
CA LEU A 35 -12.03 22.09 -2.52
C LEU A 35 -11.87 20.77 -3.31
N ARG A 36 -12.29 20.74 -4.58
CA ARG A 36 -12.11 19.60 -5.50
C ARG A 36 -10.65 19.19 -5.76
N HIS A 37 -9.68 20.07 -5.47
CA HIS A 37 -8.24 19.82 -5.66
C HIS A 37 -7.52 19.53 -4.34
N LEU A 38 -8.23 19.56 -3.21
CA LEU A 38 -7.67 19.41 -1.88
C LEU A 38 -7.10 18.00 -1.63
N ASP A 39 -7.81 16.95 -2.07
CA ASP A 39 -7.37 15.55 -1.95
C ASP A 39 -6.00 15.32 -2.63
N SER A 40 -5.80 15.88 -3.83
CA SER A 40 -4.52 15.81 -4.54
C SER A 40 -3.40 16.56 -3.82
N ILE A 41 -3.71 17.66 -3.15
CA ILE A 41 -2.72 18.47 -2.43
C ILE A 41 -2.33 17.81 -1.10
N ILE A 42 -3.30 17.27 -0.36
CA ILE A 42 -3.02 16.52 0.86
C ILE A 42 -2.19 15.28 0.52
N THR A 43 -2.59 14.51 -0.49
CA THR A 43 -1.84 13.32 -0.94
C THR A 43 -0.41 13.68 -1.36
N ALA A 44 -0.22 14.77 -2.11
CA ALA A 44 1.10 15.23 -2.51
C ALA A 44 1.97 15.62 -1.31
N TYR A 45 1.39 16.31 -0.32
CA TYR A 45 2.08 16.68 0.90
C TYR A 45 2.47 15.45 1.74
N GLU A 46 1.55 14.50 1.93
CA GLU A 46 1.79 13.26 2.69
C GLU A 46 2.89 12.43 2.04
N THR A 47 2.89 12.35 0.71
CA THR A 47 3.92 11.66 -0.08
C THR A 47 5.27 12.36 0.02
N GLN A 48 5.32 13.69 -0.08
CA GLN A 48 6.55 14.46 -0.04
C GLN A 48 7.23 14.42 1.34
N ASN A 49 6.43 14.40 2.41
CA ASN A 49 6.95 14.50 3.77
C ASN A 49 6.95 13.15 4.52
N ASN A 50 6.44 12.08 3.89
CA ASN A 50 6.29 10.75 4.48
C ASN A 50 5.57 10.79 5.85
N ILE A 51 4.50 11.59 5.93
CA ILE A 51 3.67 11.74 7.12
C ILE A 51 2.20 11.60 6.75
N GLN A 52 1.42 11.01 7.66
CA GLN A 52 -0.03 11.02 7.57
C GLN A 52 -0.55 12.28 8.24
N LEU A 53 -1.07 13.22 7.45
CA LEU A 53 -1.54 14.53 7.92
C LEU A 53 -2.89 14.42 8.62
N MET A 54 -3.74 13.52 8.14
CA MET A 54 -5.13 13.39 8.58
C MET A 54 -5.48 11.92 8.77
N SER A 55 -6.34 11.61 9.75
CA SER A 55 -6.87 10.26 9.86
C SER A 55 -7.74 9.92 8.65
N THR A 56 -7.93 8.62 8.38
CA THR A 56 -8.82 8.16 7.31
C THR A 56 -10.26 8.61 7.55
N GLU A 57 -10.66 8.83 8.81
CA GLU A 57 -12.00 9.30 9.19
C GLU A 57 -12.16 10.80 8.88
N ASP A 58 -11.19 11.64 9.28
CA ASP A 58 -11.19 13.08 8.98
C ASP A 58 -11.13 13.34 7.46
N MET A 59 -10.41 12.48 6.73
CA MET A 59 -10.37 12.51 5.27
C MET A 59 -11.73 12.16 4.65
N CYS A 60 -12.46 11.21 5.24
CA CYS A 60 -13.83 10.87 4.80
C CYS A 60 -14.80 12.03 5.07
N GLU A 61 -14.70 12.70 6.23
CA GLU A 61 -15.52 13.88 6.54
C GLU A 61 -15.23 15.05 5.59
N LEU A 62 -13.95 15.28 5.28
CA LEU A 62 -13.54 16.28 4.31
C LEU A 62 -14.08 15.94 2.91
N LYS A 63 -14.07 14.67 2.52
CA LYS A 63 -14.66 14.19 1.25
C LYS A 63 -16.17 14.35 1.22
N ALA A 64 -16.86 14.20 2.35
CA ALA A 64 -18.29 14.48 2.46
C ALA A 64 -18.58 15.98 2.30
N LEU A 65 -17.78 16.85 2.92
CA LEU A 65 -17.85 18.30 2.73
C LEU A 65 -17.53 18.71 1.27
N MET A 66 -16.60 18.00 0.61
CA MET A 66 -16.29 18.17 -0.82
C MET A 66 -17.46 17.84 -1.72
N ALA A 67 -18.25 16.80 -1.38
CA ALA A 67 -19.42 16.41 -2.15
C ALA A 67 -20.56 17.43 -2.01
N GLU A 68 -20.70 18.06 -0.84
CA GLU A 68 -21.77 19.03 -0.58
C GLU A 68 -21.48 20.41 -1.19
N ASN A 69 -20.21 20.82 -1.28
CA ASN A 69 -19.81 22.14 -1.80
C ASN A 69 -18.50 22.10 -2.63
N PRO A 70 -18.53 21.56 -3.87
CA PRO A 70 -17.31 21.35 -4.68
C PRO A 70 -16.63 22.65 -5.14
N GLU A 71 -17.39 23.74 -5.24
CA GLU A 71 -16.90 25.07 -5.65
C GLU A 71 -16.44 25.93 -4.45
N ARG A 72 -16.49 25.39 -3.23
CA ARG A 72 -15.95 26.11 -2.06
C ARG A 72 -14.44 26.28 -2.24
N GLU A 73 -13.96 27.50 -2.05
CA GLU A 73 -12.53 27.78 -1.98
C GLU A 73 -12.05 27.60 -0.54
N VAL A 74 -10.88 27.00 -0.37
CA VAL A 74 -10.26 26.77 0.94
C VAL A 74 -8.85 27.32 0.94
N THR A 75 -8.51 27.95 2.05
CA THR A 75 -7.20 28.57 2.29
C THR A 75 -6.29 27.64 3.10
N PRO A 76 -4.96 27.80 3.02
CA PRO A 76 -4.01 27.05 3.84
C PRO A 76 -4.28 27.15 5.35
N ASP A 77 -4.80 28.30 5.80
CA ASP A 77 -5.15 28.52 7.21
C ASP A 77 -6.34 27.63 7.63
N GLU A 78 -7.38 27.53 6.80
CA GLU A 78 -8.52 26.65 7.05
C GLU A 78 -8.09 25.18 7.13
N ILE A 79 -7.18 24.74 6.26
CA ILE A 79 -6.66 23.36 6.28
C ILE A 79 -5.84 23.10 7.53
N SER A 80 -5.01 24.06 7.95
CA SER A 80 -4.23 23.94 9.19
C SER A 80 -5.13 23.82 10.43
N VAL A 81 -6.33 24.41 10.40
CA VAL A 81 -7.34 24.29 11.45
C VAL A 81 -7.94 22.89 11.49
N TYR A 82 -8.25 22.29 10.33
CA TYR A 82 -8.70 20.89 10.26
C TYR A 82 -7.63 19.91 10.76
N ILE A 83 -6.36 20.11 10.38
CA ILE A 83 -5.24 19.25 10.79
C ILE A 83 -4.97 19.32 12.30
N THR A 84 -5.16 20.49 12.91
CA THR A 84 -4.87 20.68 14.34
C THR A 84 -6.03 20.31 15.26
N GLY A 85 -7.22 20.02 14.71
CA GLY A 85 -8.43 19.69 15.48
C GLY A 85 -8.98 20.84 16.33
N ILE A 86 -8.49 22.07 16.13
CA ILE A 86 -8.94 23.25 16.88
C ILE A 86 -10.02 23.95 16.06
N HIS A 87 -11.25 23.43 16.09
CA HIS A 87 -12.37 24.14 15.48
C HIS A 87 -12.59 25.51 16.19
N PRO A 88 -12.56 26.64 15.47
CA PRO A 88 -13.12 27.87 16.01
C PRO A 88 -14.63 27.65 16.24
N PRO A 89 -15.20 28.18 17.35
CA PRO A 89 -16.62 28.05 17.61
C PRO A 89 -17.40 28.63 16.43
N ALA A 90 -18.29 27.81 15.87
CA ALA A 90 -19.12 28.20 14.73
C ALA A 90 -19.82 29.55 15.02
N PRO A 91 -19.93 30.44 14.01
CA PRO A 91 -20.68 31.67 14.18
C PRO A 91 -22.13 31.32 14.50
N VAL A 92 -22.54 31.71 15.71
CA VAL A 92 -23.91 31.61 16.22
C VAL A 92 -24.84 32.29 15.23
N LYS A 93 -25.61 31.49 14.48
CA LYS A 93 -26.85 31.94 13.85
C LYS A 93 -27.90 32.02 14.95
N THR A 94 -28.08 33.20 15.52
CA THR A 94 -29.26 33.59 16.27
C THR A 94 -30.49 33.61 15.36
N ASP A 95 -31.62 33.23 15.95
CA ASP A 95 -33.02 33.43 15.54
C ASP A 95 -33.65 32.43 14.56
N GLN A 96 -34.34 31.41 15.11
CA GLN A 96 -35.82 31.44 15.19
C GLN A 96 -36.40 30.26 16.00
N PRO A 97 -37.53 30.45 16.72
CA PRO A 97 -38.05 29.48 17.67
C PRO A 97 -39.05 28.52 17.02
N GLN A 98 -39.00 27.24 17.38
CA GLN A 98 -40.13 26.34 17.21
C GLN A 98 -40.74 25.95 18.55
N SER A 99 -42.03 26.17 18.58
CA SER A 99 -42.95 26.03 19.69
C SER A 99 -43.71 24.70 19.55
N THR A 100 -44.02 24.16 20.72
CA THR A 100 -45.23 23.41 21.11
C THR A 100 -45.52 21.94 20.72
N HIS A 101 -45.93 21.26 21.80
CA HIS A 101 -46.97 20.23 21.98
C HIS A 101 -46.58 18.73 21.81
N LEU A 102 -46.59 17.90 22.87
CA LEU A 102 -47.67 17.30 23.71
C LEU A 102 -48.33 16.04 23.10
N SER A 103 -48.15 14.89 23.75
CA SER A 103 -49.12 13.81 24.06
C SER A 103 -48.35 12.52 24.44
N ASP A 104 -48.41 12.02 25.68
CA ASP A 104 -49.45 11.16 26.29
C ASP A 104 -49.89 9.96 25.45
N PHE A 105 -49.59 8.72 25.90
CA PHE A 105 -50.59 7.74 26.35
C PHE A 105 -50.03 6.31 26.62
N ARG A 106 -50.52 5.73 27.72
CA ARG A 106 -50.99 4.33 27.97
C ARG A 106 -50.03 3.16 28.27
N ARG A 107 -50.20 2.65 29.50
CA ARG A 107 -50.12 1.23 29.94
C ARG A 107 -51.23 0.36 29.32
N PRO A 108 -51.15 -1.00 29.42
CA PRO A 108 -51.87 -1.77 30.48
C PRO A 108 -51.04 -2.96 31.07
N SER A 109 -50.84 -3.11 32.39
CA SER A 109 -51.63 -3.85 33.42
C SER A 109 -51.64 -5.40 33.35
N GLU A 110 -51.08 -6.04 34.39
CA GLU A 110 -51.15 -7.49 34.73
C GLU A 110 -51.93 -7.71 36.05
N PRO A 111 -52.76 -8.77 36.19
CA PRO A 111 -53.64 -8.92 37.35
C PRO A 111 -53.15 -9.93 38.43
N ARG A 112 -53.39 -9.52 39.67
CA ARG A 112 -53.24 -10.24 40.95
C ARG A 112 -54.50 -11.10 41.19
N ARG A 113 -54.37 -12.42 41.45
CA ARG A 113 -55.52 -13.26 41.87
C ARG A 113 -55.62 -13.33 43.40
N GLN A 114 -56.76 -12.87 43.92
CA GLN A 114 -57.23 -13.03 45.30
C GLN A 114 -58.18 -14.24 45.41
N ARG A 115 -58.18 -14.86 46.59
CA ARG A 115 -59.18 -15.81 47.10
C ARG A 115 -60.56 -15.14 47.24
N SER A 116 -61.63 -15.91 47.02
CA SER A 116 -62.89 -15.70 47.73
C SER A 116 -63.71 -16.99 47.82
N ASN A 117 -64.42 -17.06 48.95
CA ASN A 117 -65.22 -18.15 49.48
C ASN A 117 -66.54 -18.35 48.72
N LEU A 118 -67.04 -19.59 48.69
CA LEU A 118 -68.46 -19.89 48.47
C LEU A 118 -68.93 -20.82 49.59
N GLY A 119 -69.91 -20.35 50.37
CA GLY A 119 -70.74 -21.15 51.25
C GLY A 119 -72.03 -21.63 50.55
N PRO A 120 -73.10 -21.97 51.29
CA PRO A 120 -73.45 -23.35 51.59
C PRO A 120 -74.82 -23.76 51.01
N ARG A 121 -75.11 -25.08 50.97
CA ARG A 121 -76.46 -25.62 50.78
C ARG A 121 -76.79 -26.61 51.88
N GLY A 122 -77.92 -26.36 52.55
CA GLY A 122 -78.45 -27.18 53.62
C GLY A 122 -79.26 -28.37 53.15
N ALA A 123 -79.55 -29.26 54.09
CA ALA A 123 -80.69 -30.15 54.07
C ALA A 123 -81.21 -30.29 55.50
N VAL A 124 -82.52 -30.07 55.63
CA VAL A 124 -83.37 -30.12 56.82
C VAL A 124 -84.06 -31.48 56.87
N LEU A 125 -84.23 -32.05 58.08
CA LEU A 125 -85.33 -32.91 58.59
C LEU A 125 -84.80 -33.66 59.83
N GLY A 126 -85.30 -33.43 61.05
CA GLY A 126 -86.57 -33.90 61.62
C GLY A 126 -86.24 -34.78 62.84
N SER A 127 -86.27 -34.26 64.08
CA SER A 127 -87.36 -34.33 65.07
C SER A 127 -87.70 -35.72 65.65
N LEU A 128 -87.63 -35.80 66.99
CA LEU A 128 -88.32 -36.70 67.94
C LEU A 128 -87.94 -38.19 67.99
N HIS A 129 -87.22 -38.61 69.05
CA HIS A 129 -87.83 -39.26 70.22
C HIS A 129 -86.79 -39.76 71.24
N THR A 130 -87.10 -39.49 72.50
CA THR A 130 -86.51 -40.01 73.73
C THR A 130 -86.73 -41.52 73.88
N VAL A 131 -85.67 -42.31 73.92
CA VAL A 131 -85.59 -43.57 74.72
C VAL A 131 -84.12 -43.81 75.09
N LYS A 132 -83.82 -43.73 76.39
CA LYS A 132 -82.57 -44.29 76.97
C LYS A 132 -82.70 -45.82 76.99
N PRO A 133 -81.75 -46.59 76.44
CA PRO A 133 -81.52 -47.95 76.89
C PRO A 133 -80.31 -47.96 77.83
N ASN A 134 -80.59 -48.32 79.08
CA ASN A 134 -79.75 -49.15 79.95
C ASN A 134 -78.23 -49.00 79.82
N LEU A 135 -77.65 -48.25 80.77
CA LEU A 135 -76.29 -48.42 81.25
C LEU A 135 -76.13 -49.83 81.84
N PHE A 136 -75.87 -50.81 80.98
CA PHE A 136 -75.15 -52.01 81.40
C PHE A 136 -73.81 -51.54 81.95
N ARG A 137 -73.47 -51.96 83.18
CA ARG A 137 -72.12 -51.85 83.73
C ARG A 137 -71.16 -52.57 82.76
N ARG A 138 -70.63 -51.84 81.78
CA ARG A 138 -69.46 -52.29 81.02
C ARG A 138 -68.35 -52.49 82.03
N SER A 139 -67.80 -53.70 82.08
CA SER A 139 -66.62 -53.96 82.89
C SER A 139 -65.50 -53.04 82.41
N LYS A 140 -64.60 -52.65 83.32
CA LYS A 140 -63.44 -51.80 83.01
C LYS A 140 -62.62 -52.35 81.82
N LEU A 141 -62.61 -53.68 81.65
CA LEU A 141 -61.99 -54.38 80.53
C LEU A 141 -62.65 -54.09 79.18
N GLN A 142 -63.98 -53.95 79.12
CA GLN A 142 -64.70 -53.72 77.87
C GLN A 142 -64.52 -52.28 77.36
N LEU A 143 -64.46 -51.29 78.26
CA LEU A 143 -64.10 -49.93 77.89
C LEU A 143 -62.65 -49.86 77.37
N HIS A 144 -61.73 -50.55 78.05
CA HIS A 144 -60.33 -50.59 77.62
C HIS A 144 -60.15 -51.29 76.27
N ALA A 145 -60.96 -52.32 75.97
CA ALA A 145 -60.96 -52.99 74.67
C ALA A 145 -61.51 -52.09 73.55
N GLU A 146 -62.56 -51.30 73.83
CA GLU A 146 -63.11 -50.33 72.87
C GLU A 146 -62.15 -49.15 72.62
N GLU A 147 -61.47 -48.66 73.66
CA GLU A 147 -60.41 -47.64 73.54
C GLU A 147 -59.21 -48.16 72.73
N VAL A 148 -58.78 -49.41 72.96
CA VAL A 148 -57.73 -50.04 72.15
C VAL A 148 -58.20 -50.23 70.71
N SER A 149 -59.44 -50.68 70.48
CA SER A 149 -59.97 -50.87 69.12
C SER A 149 -60.10 -49.55 68.36
N THR A 150 -60.50 -48.46 69.03
CA THR A 150 -60.58 -47.14 68.41
C THR A 150 -59.20 -46.53 68.17
N ALA A 151 -58.24 -46.74 69.09
CA ALA A 151 -56.84 -46.38 68.87
C ALA A 151 -56.21 -47.16 67.70
N MET A 152 -56.52 -48.45 67.56
CA MET A 152 -56.10 -49.28 66.42
C MET A 152 -56.73 -48.83 65.10
N GLN A 153 -58.01 -48.46 65.09
CA GLN A 153 -58.65 -47.88 63.90
C GLN A 153 -58.06 -46.52 63.54
N TYR A 154 -57.81 -45.67 64.53
CA TYR A 154 -57.20 -44.35 64.31
C TYR A 154 -55.79 -44.49 63.73
N SER A 155 -54.95 -45.32 64.34
CA SER A 155 -53.60 -45.62 63.82
C SER A 155 -53.64 -46.26 62.44
N GLY A 156 -54.56 -47.19 62.17
CA GLY A 156 -54.79 -47.73 60.82
C GLY A 156 -55.16 -46.65 59.80
N SER A 157 -56.04 -45.71 60.17
CA SER A 157 -56.43 -44.59 59.29
C SER A 157 -55.33 -43.56 59.06
N VAL A 158 -54.43 -43.37 60.05
CA VAL A 158 -53.25 -42.50 59.93
C VAL A 158 -52.21 -43.15 59.02
N LEU A 159 -51.94 -44.44 59.19
CA LEU A 159 -51.04 -45.20 58.30
C LEU A 159 -51.54 -45.16 56.84
N GLN A 160 -52.84 -45.37 56.63
CA GLN A 160 -53.46 -45.32 55.30
C GLN A 160 -53.40 -43.93 54.64
N ARG A 161 -53.26 -42.86 55.42
CA ARG A 161 -53.03 -41.49 54.90
C ARG A 161 -51.55 -41.20 54.62
N ILE A 162 -50.65 -41.86 55.34
CA ILE A 162 -49.21 -41.65 55.25
C ILE A 162 -48.60 -42.44 54.08
N ASP A 163 -49.08 -43.66 53.81
CA ASP A 163 -48.62 -44.50 52.69
C ASP A 163 -48.62 -43.80 51.32
N PRO A 164 -49.71 -43.15 50.86
CA PRO A 164 -49.70 -42.46 49.57
C PRO A 164 -48.77 -41.24 49.54
N GLN A 165 -48.48 -40.62 50.70
CA GLN A 165 -47.49 -39.54 50.77
C GLN A 165 -46.06 -40.07 50.60
N PHE A 166 -45.78 -41.26 51.12
CA PHE A 166 -44.49 -41.94 50.89
C PHE A 166 -44.31 -42.38 49.44
N GLU A 167 -45.36 -42.91 48.80
CA GLU A 167 -45.32 -43.25 47.38
C GLU A 167 -45.09 -42.02 46.50
N ASP A 168 -45.77 -40.90 46.79
CA ASP A 168 -45.60 -39.64 46.04
C ASP A 168 -44.20 -39.05 46.23
N MET A 169 -43.66 -39.07 47.46
CA MET A 169 -42.26 -38.70 47.71
C MET A 169 -41.29 -39.61 46.96
N HIS A 170 -41.52 -40.92 46.93
CA HIS A 170 -40.68 -41.86 46.19
C HIS A 170 -40.72 -41.59 44.69
N HIS A 171 -41.88 -41.26 44.13
CA HIS A 171 -42.03 -40.91 42.73
C HIS A 171 -41.28 -39.61 42.39
N GLN A 172 -41.47 -38.56 43.19
CA GLN A 172 -40.75 -37.28 43.05
C GLN A 172 -39.22 -37.46 43.18
N LEU A 173 -38.77 -38.32 44.10
CA LEU A 173 -37.35 -38.67 44.22
C LEU A 173 -36.83 -39.38 42.95
N GLY A 174 -37.65 -40.26 42.36
CA GLY A 174 -37.33 -40.93 41.09
C GLY A 174 -37.24 -39.96 39.91
N GLU A 175 -38.17 -39.02 39.80
CA GLU A 175 -38.16 -37.98 38.76
C GLU A 175 -36.97 -37.04 38.90
N THR A 176 -36.70 -36.55 40.12
CA THR A 176 -35.55 -35.68 40.40
C THR A 176 -34.22 -36.39 40.13
N ARG A 177 -34.09 -37.68 40.47
CA ARG A 177 -32.91 -38.48 40.13
C ARG A 177 -32.73 -38.64 38.62
N SER A 178 -33.83 -38.85 37.89
CA SER A 178 -33.79 -38.98 36.43
C SER A 178 -33.37 -37.65 35.76
N ALA A 179 -33.92 -36.53 36.25
CA ALA A 179 -33.54 -35.19 35.79
C ALA A 179 -32.07 -34.87 36.09
N LEU A 180 -31.56 -35.27 37.26
CA LEU A 180 -30.14 -35.14 37.62
C LEU A 180 -29.25 -35.91 36.63
N SER A 181 -29.58 -37.18 36.36
CA SER A 181 -28.81 -38.01 35.41
C SER A 181 -28.83 -37.43 33.99
N GLN A 182 -29.96 -36.86 33.56
CA GLN A 182 -30.01 -36.14 32.29
C GLN A 182 -29.13 -34.89 32.30
N CYS A 183 -29.09 -34.16 33.41
CA CYS A 183 -28.22 -32.99 33.56
C CYS A 183 -26.73 -33.36 33.50
N GLU A 184 -26.34 -34.45 34.18
CA GLU A 184 -24.98 -35.01 34.14
C GLU A 184 -24.56 -35.36 32.70
N SER A 185 -25.40 -36.08 31.95
CA SER A 185 -25.11 -36.42 30.56
C SER A 185 -24.95 -35.19 29.65
N LYS A 186 -25.75 -34.13 29.89
CA LYS A 186 -25.63 -32.87 29.15
C LYS A 186 -24.36 -32.13 29.50
N LEU A 187 -23.95 -32.13 30.77
CA LEU A 187 -22.69 -31.53 31.21
C LEU A 187 -21.48 -32.26 30.61
N GLU A 188 -21.52 -33.58 30.54
CA GLU A 188 -20.49 -34.38 29.87
C GLU A 188 -20.41 -34.06 28.37
N GLY A 189 -21.55 -33.98 27.68
CA GLY A 189 -21.60 -33.57 26.28
C GLY A 189 -21.12 -32.13 26.02
N ILE A 190 -21.34 -31.21 26.97
CA ILE A 190 -20.77 -29.85 26.91
C ILE A 190 -19.26 -29.90 27.11
N GLY A 191 -18.76 -30.76 28.01
CA GLY A 191 -17.32 -30.97 28.22
C GLY A 191 -16.60 -31.39 26.95
N LEU A 192 -17.10 -32.43 26.27
CA LEU A 192 -16.51 -32.90 25.01
C LEU A 192 -16.49 -31.82 23.93
N ARG A 193 -17.59 -31.06 23.79
CA ARG A 193 -17.65 -29.94 22.83
C ARG A 193 -16.67 -28.81 23.18
N LEU A 194 -16.39 -28.59 24.46
CA LEU A 194 -15.40 -27.60 24.89
C LEU A 194 -13.99 -28.06 24.51
N ASP A 195 -13.69 -29.34 24.66
CA ASP A 195 -12.42 -29.93 24.24
C ASP A 195 -12.24 -29.85 22.72
N ASP A 196 -13.29 -30.09 21.93
CA ASP A 196 -13.26 -29.91 20.47
C ASP A 196 -13.00 -28.44 20.08
N VAL A 197 -13.65 -27.49 20.76
CA VAL A 197 -13.41 -26.07 20.53
C VAL A 197 -11.98 -25.69 20.90
N GLN A 198 -11.47 -26.19 22.03
CA GLN A 198 -10.11 -25.94 22.50
C GLN A 198 -9.07 -26.45 21.49
N THR A 199 -9.23 -27.68 21.01
CA THR A 199 -8.32 -28.28 20.01
C THR A 199 -8.39 -27.54 18.67
N SER A 200 -9.59 -27.15 18.22
CA SER A 200 -9.74 -26.35 17.00
C SER A 200 -9.05 -24.98 17.13
N PHE A 201 -9.17 -24.32 18.28
CA PHE A 201 -8.54 -23.04 18.55
C PHE A 201 -7.01 -23.16 18.56
N GLU A 202 -6.46 -24.20 19.20
CA GLU A 202 -5.02 -24.47 19.20
C GLU A 202 -4.50 -24.76 17.79
N SER A 203 -5.26 -25.51 16.98
CA SER A 203 -4.92 -25.76 15.56
C SER A 203 -4.87 -24.46 14.76
N SER A 204 -5.95 -23.66 14.80
CA SER A 204 -6.01 -22.39 14.07
C SER A 204 -4.95 -21.40 14.54
N HIS A 205 -4.64 -21.36 15.85
CA HIS A 205 -3.56 -20.54 16.38
C HIS A 205 -2.19 -20.99 15.86
N SER A 206 -1.94 -22.30 15.76
CA SER A 206 -0.71 -22.84 15.21
C SER A 206 -0.54 -22.52 13.72
N GLU A 207 -1.61 -22.61 12.94
CA GLU A 207 -1.65 -22.25 11.52
C GLU A 207 -1.39 -20.76 11.32
N LEU A 208 -2.04 -19.89 12.11
CA LEU A 208 -1.84 -18.45 12.06
C LEU A 208 -0.37 -18.09 12.37
N LYS A 209 0.22 -18.74 13.37
CA LYS A 209 1.63 -18.55 13.74
C LYS A 209 2.57 -18.97 12.61
N ALA A 210 2.30 -20.10 11.96
CA ALA A 210 3.08 -20.55 10.81
C ALA A 210 2.95 -19.58 9.63
N HIS A 211 1.74 -19.06 9.38
CA HIS A 211 1.51 -18.10 8.30
C HIS A 211 2.25 -16.78 8.54
N LEU A 212 2.22 -16.25 9.77
CA LEU A 212 3.00 -15.06 10.15
C LEU A 212 4.50 -15.26 9.97
N ALA A 213 5.03 -16.42 10.36
CA ALA A 213 6.44 -16.75 10.15
C ALA A 213 6.81 -16.79 8.65
N ASN A 214 5.94 -17.38 7.82
CA ASN A 214 6.13 -17.41 6.37
C ASN A 214 6.10 -16.00 5.75
N MET A 215 5.17 -15.14 6.19
CA MET A 215 5.12 -13.74 5.72
C MET A 215 6.38 -12.97 6.11
N ALA A 216 6.89 -13.15 7.33
CA ALA A 216 8.11 -12.51 7.79
C ALA A 216 9.33 -12.94 6.96
N ASN A 217 9.44 -14.24 6.66
CA ASN A 217 10.50 -14.76 5.78
C ASN A 217 10.38 -14.18 4.36
N HIS A 218 9.17 -14.14 3.81
CA HIS A 218 8.95 -13.61 2.47
C HIS A 218 9.30 -12.11 2.38
N HIS A 219 8.96 -11.34 3.42
CA HIS A 219 9.36 -9.94 3.52
C HIS A 219 10.88 -9.78 3.59
N ALA A 220 11.58 -10.66 4.33
CA ALA A 220 13.04 -10.65 4.38
C ALA A 220 13.68 -10.98 3.02
N ASP A 221 13.12 -11.93 2.27
CA ASP A 221 13.57 -12.27 0.92
C ASP A 221 13.38 -11.10 -0.06
N ILE A 222 12.22 -10.44 -0.01
CA ILE A 222 11.94 -9.24 -0.82
C ILE A 222 12.92 -8.12 -0.49
N GLN A 223 13.17 -7.88 0.81
CA GLN A 223 14.13 -6.87 1.25
C GLN A 223 15.54 -7.16 0.71
N ALA A 224 16.01 -8.41 0.82
CA ALA A 224 17.31 -8.82 0.30
C ALA A 224 17.43 -8.69 -1.22
N ALA A 225 16.36 -9.01 -1.97
CA ALA A 225 16.32 -8.84 -3.41
C ALA A 225 16.34 -7.36 -3.82
N LEU A 226 15.65 -6.50 -3.08
CA LEU A 226 15.66 -5.06 -3.28
C LEU A 226 17.05 -4.47 -3.04
N ASP A 227 17.69 -4.81 -1.91
CA ASP A 227 19.03 -4.36 -1.57
C ASP A 227 20.06 -4.81 -2.62
N SER A 228 19.94 -6.05 -3.12
CA SER A 228 20.78 -6.55 -4.20
C SER A 228 20.57 -5.78 -5.51
N THR A 229 19.34 -5.39 -5.83
CA THR A 229 19.02 -4.64 -7.04
C THR A 229 19.56 -3.21 -6.97
N ILE A 230 19.40 -2.55 -5.81
CA ILE A 230 19.95 -1.22 -5.56
C ILE A 230 21.47 -1.25 -5.70
N SER A 231 22.14 -2.21 -5.07
CA SER A 231 23.60 -2.34 -5.16
C SER A 231 24.09 -2.56 -6.60
N GLN A 232 23.38 -3.39 -7.38
CA GLN A 232 23.69 -3.58 -8.80
C GLN A 232 23.52 -2.27 -9.60
N GLN A 233 22.47 -1.50 -9.32
CA GLN A 233 22.22 -0.21 -9.99
C GLN A 233 23.29 0.84 -9.64
N GLU A 234 23.76 0.87 -8.39
CA GLU A 234 24.86 1.75 -7.98
C GLU A 234 26.17 1.43 -8.73
N ILE A 235 26.47 0.13 -8.90
CA ILE A 235 27.65 -0.32 -9.65
C ILE A 235 27.54 0.09 -11.13
N GLU A 236 26.39 -0.12 -11.75
CA GLU A 236 26.17 0.27 -13.15
C GLU A 236 26.24 1.78 -13.36
N HIS A 237 25.69 2.56 -12.42
CA HIS A 237 25.79 4.02 -12.45
C HIS A 237 27.24 4.49 -12.32
N ALA A 238 28.02 3.89 -11.42
CA ALA A 238 29.45 4.19 -11.27
C ALA A 238 30.24 3.88 -12.55
N ASN A 239 29.96 2.74 -13.19
CA ASN A 239 30.58 2.37 -14.47
C ASN A 239 30.21 3.38 -15.57
N LEU A 240 28.94 3.78 -15.67
CA LEU A 240 28.49 4.78 -16.64
C LEU A 240 29.19 6.13 -16.43
N CYS A 241 29.28 6.61 -15.18
CA CYS A 241 30.02 7.83 -14.86
C CYS A 241 31.48 7.75 -15.32
N SER A 242 32.18 6.65 -15.04
CA SER A 242 33.56 6.43 -15.48
C SER A 242 33.70 6.49 -17.01
N THR A 243 32.78 5.85 -17.75
CA THR A 243 32.81 5.90 -19.23
C THR A 243 32.56 7.32 -19.75
N MET A 244 31.70 8.09 -19.09
CA MET A 244 31.42 9.47 -19.49
C MET A 244 32.63 10.37 -19.26
N GLU A 245 33.36 10.18 -18.16
CA GLU A 245 34.61 10.88 -17.88
C GLU A 245 35.70 10.56 -18.92
N GLU A 246 35.82 9.30 -19.33
CA GLU A 246 36.73 8.88 -20.40
C GLU A 246 36.39 9.56 -21.73
N ILE A 247 35.11 9.53 -22.15
CA ILE A 247 34.65 10.21 -23.37
C ILE A 247 34.92 11.72 -23.31
N GLN A 248 34.70 12.35 -22.15
CA GLN A 248 34.96 13.77 -21.98
C GLN A 248 36.45 14.09 -22.10
N SER A 249 37.31 13.24 -21.55
CA SER A 249 38.78 13.33 -21.70
C SER A 249 39.21 13.18 -23.17
N ASP A 250 38.63 12.22 -23.89
CA ASP A 250 38.87 12.00 -25.32
C ASP A 250 38.47 13.23 -26.15
N ILE A 251 37.29 13.81 -25.89
CA ILE A 251 36.82 15.04 -26.55
C ILE A 251 37.78 16.20 -26.28
N CYS A 252 38.25 16.35 -25.05
CA CYS A 252 39.19 17.41 -24.69
C CYS A 252 40.54 17.22 -25.40
N SER A 253 41.03 15.98 -25.49
CA SER A 253 42.26 15.64 -26.21
C SER A 253 42.11 15.92 -27.71
N LEU A 254 41.01 15.50 -28.32
CA LEU A 254 40.72 15.78 -29.72
C LEU A 254 40.64 17.29 -30.00
N ARG A 255 40.00 18.07 -29.13
CA ARG A 255 39.95 19.53 -29.25
C ARG A 255 41.34 20.16 -29.17
N ARG A 256 42.21 19.63 -28.29
CA ARG A 256 43.60 20.08 -28.16
C ARG A 256 44.42 19.76 -29.42
N ASP A 257 44.19 18.62 -30.05
CA ASP A 257 44.95 18.18 -31.22
C ASP A 257 44.48 18.87 -32.50
N VAL A 258 43.16 19.04 -32.66
CA VAL A 258 42.55 19.61 -33.88
C VAL A 258 42.57 21.14 -33.88
N GLY A 259 42.44 21.79 -32.71
CA GLY A 259 42.38 23.25 -32.61
C GLY A 259 43.58 23.97 -33.24
N PRO A 260 44.82 23.69 -32.78
CA PRO A 260 46.04 24.28 -33.34
C PRO A 260 46.27 23.89 -34.80
N LEU A 261 45.84 22.70 -35.22
CA LEU A 261 45.95 22.28 -36.62
C LEU A 261 45.04 23.13 -37.52
N ALA A 262 43.80 23.38 -37.10
CA ALA A 262 42.87 24.26 -37.81
C ALA A 262 43.36 25.72 -37.82
N GLU A 263 43.90 26.21 -36.70
CA GLU A 263 44.39 27.59 -36.55
C GLU A 263 45.68 27.86 -37.35
N SER A 264 46.62 26.90 -37.36
CA SER A 264 47.82 26.95 -38.21
C SER A 264 47.47 26.87 -39.69
N HIS A 265 46.57 25.97 -40.10
CA HIS A 265 46.15 25.87 -41.51
C HIS A 265 45.47 27.15 -42.03
N LEU A 266 44.73 27.87 -41.18
CA LEU A 266 44.14 29.16 -41.53
C LEU A 266 45.21 30.26 -41.58
N SER A 267 46.11 30.30 -40.60
CA SER A 267 47.18 31.32 -40.53
C SER A 267 48.19 31.19 -41.67
N ASP A 268 48.62 29.97 -41.97
CA ASP A 268 49.55 29.65 -43.07
C ASP A 268 48.96 29.98 -44.45
N ARG A 269 47.63 30.05 -44.58
CA ARG A 269 46.96 30.42 -45.84
C ARG A 269 46.67 31.91 -45.94
N ILE A 270 46.26 32.55 -44.86
CA ILE A 270 45.81 33.96 -44.88
C ILE A 270 47.00 34.90 -44.96
N ILE A 271 48.07 34.67 -44.20
CA ILE A 271 49.22 35.57 -44.12
C ILE A 271 49.95 35.71 -45.47
N PRO A 272 50.29 34.63 -46.21
CA PRO A 272 50.97 34.78 -47.50
C PRO A 272 50.09 35.42 -48.58
N LEU A 273 48.77 35.22 -48.50
CA LEU A 273 47.82 35.83 -49.41
C LEU A 273 47.73 37.34 -49.18
N GLU A 274 47.65 37.77 -47.92
CA GLU A 274 47.67 39.19 -47.55
C GLU A 274 48.98 39.88 -47.93
N GLU A 275 50.12 39.22 -47.71
CA GLU A 275 51.44 39.74 -48.09
C GLU A 275 51.59 39.85 -49.62
N SER A 276 51.07 38.86 -50.37
CA SER A 276 51.07 38.87 -51.84
C SER A 276 50.17 39.98 -52.39
N ILE A 277 48.97 40.15 -51.85
CA ILE A 277 48.06 41.24 -52.21
C ILE A 277 48.72 42.59 -51.92
N ARG A 278 49.34 42.74 -50.75
CA ARG A 278 50.06 43.96 -50.36
C ARG A 278 51.22 44.27 -51.31
N SER A 279 52.03 43.27 -51.67
CA SER A 279 53.12 43.43 -52.64
C SER A 279 52.61 43.87 -54.00
N ILE A 280 51.53 43.27 -54.50
CA ILE A 280 50.91 43.65 -55.78
C ILE A 280 50.41 45.09 -55.74
N CYS A 281 49.77 45.52 -54.65
CA CYS A 281 49.32 46.90 -54.48
C CYS A 281 50.49 47.88 -54.50
N MET A 282 51.60 47.58 -53.79
CA MET A 282 52.79 48.45 -53.78
C MET A 282 53.46 48.53 -55.16
N ASP A 283 53.52 47.42 -55.91
CA ASP A 283 54.06 47.40 -57.27
C ASP A 283 53.19 48.22 -58.24
N LEU A 284 51.86 48.15 -58.09
CA LEU A 284 50.91 48.94 -58.89
C LEU A 284 50.99 50.43 -58.56
N GLU A 285 51.09 50.79 -57.28
CA GLU A 285 51.29 52.18 -56.83
C GLU A 285 52.63 52.75 -57.32
N SER A 286 53.69 51.93 -57.39
CA SER A 286 54.99 52.34 -57.93
C SER A 286 55.01 52.53 -59.45
N CYS A 287 54.02 52.00 -60.19
CA CYS A 287 53.98 52.09 -61.66
C CYS A 287 53.32 53.38 -62.19
N ASP A 288 52.80 54.25 -61.31
CA ASP A 288 52.01 55.43 -61.72
C ASP A 288 52.87 56.67 -62.06
N GLU A 289 54.18 56.63 -61.85
CA GLU A 289 55.10 57.72 -62.20
C GLU A 289 55.88 57.44 -63.50
N LYS A 290 55.29 57.83 -64.63
CA LYS A 290 55.91 58.14 -65.92
C LYS A 290 56.78 57.05 -66.58
N TYR A 291 56.25 56.50 -67.68
CA TYR A 291 57.00 55.77 -68.72
C TYR A 291 57.77 54.52 -68.26
N VAL A 292 57.06 53.41 -68.12
CA VAL A 292 57.71 52.09 -68.11
C VAL A 292 57.88 51.65 -69.57
N SER A 293 59.14 51.55 -70.01
CA SER A 293 59.50 50.92 -71.29
C SER A 293 58.83 49.55 -71.38
N SER A 294 58.08 49.31 -72.47
CA SER A 294 57.27 48.09 -72.70
C SER A 294 58.04 46.78 -72.40
N THR A 295 59.36 46.75 -72.58
CA THR A 295 60.23 45.60 -72.28
C THR A 295 60.46 45.31 -70.80
N ARG A 296 60.40 46.32 -69.91
CA ARG A 296 60.51 46.14 -68.46
C ARG A 296 59.18 45.66 -67.87
N TYR A 297 58.08 46.11 -68.46
CA TYR A 297 56.74 45.61 -68.15
C TYR A 297 56.60 44.12 -68.52
N THR A 298 57.05 43.70 -69.72
CA THR A 298 56.98 42.29 -70.12
C THR A 298 57.81 41.38 -69.22
N HIS A 299 59.03 41.76 -68.83
CA HIS A 299 59.80 40.95 -67.87
C HIS A 299 59.22 40.92 -66.45
N SER A 300 58.60 42.01 -65.99
CA SER A 300 57.85 41.98 -64.72
C SER A 300 56.61 41.10 -64.82
N VAL A 301 55.92 41.10 -65.96
CA VAL A 301 54.77 40.22 -66.22
C VAL A 301 55.20 38.76 -66.29
N ASP A 302 56.27 38.41 -67.02
CA ASP A 302 56.80 37.05 -67.09
C ASP A 302 57.28 36.55 -65.71
N SER A 303 57.91 37.44 -64.93
CA SER A 303 58.32 37.14 -63.54
C SER A 303 57.11 36.96 -62.62
N LEU A 304 56.08 37.80 -62.77
CA LEU A 304 54.80 37.64 -62.06
C LEU A 304 54.11 36.33 -62.45
N GLU A 305 54.08 35.99 -63.73
CA GLU A 305 53.45 34.78 -64.26
C GLU A 305 54.17 33.53 -63.76
N ASN A 306 55.50 33.52 -63.73
CA ASN A 306 56.27 32.44 -63.11
C ASN A 306 56.03 32.34 -61.60
N ARG A 307 56.01 33.46 -60.86
CA ARG A 307 55.67 33.44 -59.42
C ARG A 307 54.24 32.96 -59.18
N PHE A 308 53.30 33.32 -60.07
CA PHE A 308 51.91 32.86 -60.00
C PHE A 308 51.84 31.36 -60.29
N HIS A 309 52.61 30.86 -61.25
CA HIS A 309 52.69 29.45 -61.58
C HIS A 309 53.30 28.63 -60.43
N ASP A 310 54.42 29.07 -59.86
CA ASP A 310 55.04 28.43 -58.70
C ASP A 310 54.11 28.46 -57.47
N SER A 311 53.43 29.59 -57.22
CA SER A 311 52.44 29.68 -56.15
C SER A 311 51.24 28.77 -56.40
N ASN A 312 50.82 28.60 -57.66
CA ASN A 312 49.72 27.72 -58.03
C ASN A 312 50.10 26.24 -57.85
N ILE A 313 51.32 25.84 -58.20
CA ILE A 313 51.83 24.48 -57.94
C ILE A 313 51.89 24.21 -56.44
N LEU A 314 52.44 25.14 -55.66
CA LEU A 314 52.49 25.01 -54.20
C LEU A 314 51.07 24.95 -53.61
N TRP A 315 50.14 25.74 -54.14
CA TRP A 315 48.73 25.70 -53.74
C TRP A 315 48.09 24.35 -54.05
N GLU A 316 48.32 23.78 -55.24
CA GLU A 316 47.82 22.47 -55.61
C GLU A 316 48.36 21.38 -54.67
N GLU A 317 49.67 21.33 -54.42
CA GLU A 317 50.26 20.34 -53.49
C GLU A 317 49.73 20.48 -52.06
N THR A 318 49.62 21.71 -51.57
CA THR A 318 49.11 21.97 -50.21
C THR A 318 47.61 21.71 -50.11
N SER A 319 46.85 21.96 -51.18
CA SER A 319 45.42 21.67 -51.25
C SER A 319 45.13 20.16 -51.26
N VAL A 320 45.94 19.38 -51.97
CA VAL A 320 45.83 17.91 -51.99
C VAL A 320 46.11 17.33 -50.61
N LYS A 321 47.14 17.84 -49.92
CA LYS A 321 47.44 17.44 -48.55
C LYS A 321 46.32 17.82 -47.57
N SER A 322 45.83 19.06 -47.64
CA SER A 322 44.70 19.53 -46.84
C SER A 322 43.42 18.73 -47.08
N TRP A 323 43.16 18.33 -48.33
CA TRP A 323 42.04 17.47 -48.67
C TRP A 323 42.18 16.07 -48.06
N SER A 324 43.39 15.50 -48.11
CA SER A 324 43.68 14.21 -47.47
C SER A 324 43.47 14.27 -45.95
N ASP A 325 43.90 15.34 -45.29
CA ASP A 325 43.69 15.52 -43.85
C ASP A 325 42.21 15.75 -43.52
N HIS A 326 41.47 16.49 -44.36
CA HIS A 326 40.02 16.68 -44.21
C HIS A 326 39.27 15.34 -44.31
N VAL A 327 39.58 14.52 -45.33
CA VAL A 327 38.99 13.18 -45.49
C VAL A 327 39.32 12.28 -44.29
N ARG A 328 40.54 12.37 -43.73
CA ARG A 328 40.91 11.63 -42.52
C ARG A 328 40.10 12.09 -41.31
N LEU A 329 39.91 13.40 -41.14
CA LEU A 329 39.10 13.97 -40.07
C LEU A 329 37.62 13.58 -40.20
N GLU A 330 37.05 13.66 -41.40
CA GLU A 330 35.68 13.25 -41.70
C GLU A 330 35.45 11.77 -41.37
N LYS A 331 36.44 10.91 -41.68
CA LYS A 331 36.43 9.51 -41.28
C LYS A 331 36.44 9.33 -39.76
N HIS A 332 37.27 10.09 -39.03
CA HIS A 332 37.29 10.03 -37.56
C HIS A 332 35.99 10.52 -36.93
N ILE A 333 35.41 11.62 -37.44
CA ILE A 333 34.11 12.12 -36.99
C ILE A 333 33.01 11.08 -37.23
N SER A 334 33.03 10.43 -38.40
CA SER A 334 32.07 9.36 -38.73
C SER A 334 32.21 8.15 -37.79
N GLN A 335 33.45 7.74 -37.47
CA GLN A 335 33.71 6.66 -36.51
C GLN A 335 33.24 7.03 -35.10
N PHE A 336 33.53 8.25 -34.65
CA PHE A 336 33.07 8.76 -33.36
C PHE A 336 31.54 8.79 -33.27
N HIS A 337 30.88 9.35 -34.30
CA HIS A 337 29.42 9.39 -34.37
C HIS A 337 28.80 7.98 -34.35
N SER A 338 29.39 7.03 -35.07
CA SER A 338 28.96 5.62 -35.05
C SER A 338 29.10 5.01 -33.64
N LYS A 339 30.20 5.30 -32.93
CA LYS A 339 30.43 4.81 -31.57
C LYS A 339 29.39 5.37 -30.60
N VAL A 340 29.22 6.69 -30.57
CA VAL A 340 28.21 7.37 -29.73
C VAL A 340 26.80 6.85 -30.01
N THR A 341 26.44 6.70 -31.28
CA THR A 341 25.11 6.17 -31.67
C THR A 341 24.93 4.73 -31.17
N SER A 342 25.98 3.90 -31.19
CA SER A 342 25.91 2.53 -30.68
C SER A 342 25.73 2.47 -29.17
N GLU A 343 26.42 3.33 -28.42
CA GLU A 343 26.29 3.40 -26.96
C GLU A 343 24.92 3.94 -26.53
N ILE A 344 24.41 4.97 -27.20
CA ILE A 344 23.04 5.46 -26.97
C ILE A 344 22.02 4.34 -27.20
N ARG A 345 22.18 3.56 -28.27
CA ARG A 345 21.30 2.41 -28.55
C ARG A 345 21.37 1.35 -27.46
N GLN A 346 22.57 1.09 -26.93
CA GLN A 346 22.76 0.16 -25.83
C GLN A 346 22.05 0.65 -24.55
N ILE A 347 22.18 1.93 -24.22
CA ILE A 347 21.50 2.56 -23.07
C ILE A 347 19.97 2.47 -23.21
N VAL A 348 19.44 2.76 -24.39
CA VAL A 348 17.99 2.64 -24.64
C VAL A 348 17.52 1.18 -24.51
N SER A 349 18.33 0.23 -24.99
CA SER A 349 18.02 -1.20 -24.85
C SER A 349 18.03 -1.66 -23.40
N THR A 350 19.00 -1.21 -22.58
CA THR A 350 19.04 -1.56 -21.16
C THR A 350 17.88 -0.92 -20.41
N GLN A 351 17.55 0.35 -20.66
CA GLN A 351 16.35 0.99 -20.11
C GLN A 351 15.06 0.24 -20.45
N SER A 352 14.89 -0.21 -21.71
CA SER A 352 13.74 -1.00 -22.11
C SER A 352 13.66 -2.35 -21.38
N HIS A 353 14.79 -3.00 -21.15
CA HIS A 353 14.85 -4.24 -20.37
C HIS A 353 14.46 -4.00 -18.89
N TYR A 354 14.92 -2.89 -18.31
CA TYR A 354 14.55 -2.49 -16.96
C TYR A 354 13.05 -2.24 -16.82
N GLN A 355 12.47 -1.48 -17.75
CA GLN A 355 11.03 -1.22 -17.74
C GLN A 355 10.23 -2.53 -17.80
N LYS A 356 10.61 -3.45 -18.69
CA LYS A 356 9.95 -4.76 -18.81
C LYS A 356 10.05 -5.58 -17.52
N SER A 357 11.20 -5.54 -16.85
CA SER A 357 11.41 -6.26 -15.58
C SER A 357 10.56 -5.67 -14.45
N LEU A 358 10.42 -4.34 -14.40
CA LEU A 358 9.51 -3.65 -13.48
C LEU A 358 8.05 -4.01 -13.75
N ASP A 359 7.63 -4.00 -15.01
CA ASP A 359 6.26 -4.38 -15.40
C ASP A 359 5.96 -5.84 -15.00
N GLU A 360 6.90 -6.77 -15.21
CA GLU A 360 6.78 -8.17 -14.76
C GLU A 360 6.71 -8.30 -13.23
N LEU A 361 7.46 -7.49 -12.49
CA LEU A 361 7.41 -7.47 -11.03
C LEU A 361 6.05 -6.95 -10.53
N ILE A 362 5.52 -5.89 -11.13
CA ILE A 362 4.19 -5.34 -10.80
C ILE A 362 3.12 -6.40 -11.02
N VAL A 363 3.13 -7.10 -12.16
CA VAL A 363 2.17 -8.19 -12.45
C VAL A 363 2.27 -9.31 -11.42
N ARG A 364 3.48 -9.66 -10.96
CA ARG A 364 3.65 -10.67 -9.90
C ARG A 364 3.07 -10.21 -8.57
N ILE A 365 3.31 -8.96 -8.18
CA ILE A 365 2.75 -8.38 -6.95
C ILE A 365 1.21 -8.40 -7.05
N ASP A 366 0.64 -7.89 -8.13
CA ASP A 366 -0.82 -7.86 -8.33
C ASP A 366 -1.42 -9.28 -8.29
N SER A 367 -0.76 -10.26 -8.89
CA SER A 367 -1.23 -11.66 -8.87
C SER A 367 -1.21 -12.29 -7.47
N GLN A 368 -0.31 -11.85 -6.58
CA GLN A 368 -0.26 -12.29 -5.19
C GLN A 368 -1.25 -11.54 -4.29
N TRP A 369 -1.66 -10.33 -4.70
CA TRP A 369 -2.64 -9.50 -4.01
C TRP A 369 -4.09 -9.80 -4.37
N VAL A 370 -4.34 -10.69 -5.36
CA VAL A 370 -5.66 -11.31 -5.53
C VAL A 370 -5.93 -12.14 -4.28
N THR A 371 -6.59 -11.51 -3.31
CA THR A 371 -7.11 -12.13 -2.11
C THR A 371 -7.87 -13.39 -2.52
N PRO A 372 -7.59 -14.56 -1.92
CA PRO A 372 -8.44 -15.72 -2.14
C PRO A 372 -9.85 -15.30 -1.76
N GLU A 373 -10.75 -15.27 -2.75
CA GLU A 373 -12.16 -15.06 -2.51
C GLU A 373 -12.57 -16.07 -1.44
N PHE A 374 -12.76 -15.59 -0.21
CA PHE A 374 -13.41 -16.34 0.82
C PHE A 374 -14.80 -16.63 0.28
N SER A 375 -14.96 -17.84 -0.26
CA SER A 375 -16.24 -18.35 -0.70
C SER A 375 -17.23 -18.09 0.44
N PRO A 376 -18.33 -17.36 0.21
CA PRO A 376 -19.26 -17.03 1.26
C PRO A 376 -19.73 -18.34 1.87
N SER A 377 -19.34 -18.57 3.13
CA SER A 377 -19.69 -19.74 3.92
C SER A 377 -21.20 -19.94 3.81
N ARG A 378 -21.58 -20.93 3.02
CA ARG A 378 -22.97 -21.30 2.77
C ARG A 378 -23.47 -21.95 4.05
N ARG A 379 -23.98 -21.13 4.97
CA ARG A 379 -24.83 -21.59 6.08
C ARG A 379 -26.06 -22.26 5.49
N ASN A 380 -26.02 -23.58 5.37
CA ASN A 380 -27.17 -24.48 5.29
C ASN A 380 -26.76 -25.70 6.12
N SER A 381 -27.21 -25.77 7.38
CA SER A 381 -28.42 -26.51 7.80
C SER A 381 -28.25 -28.01 7.57
N GLY A 382 -28.17 -28.72 8.70
CA GLY A 382 -28.11 -30.16 8.92
C GLY A 382 -28.27 -31.07 7.71
N ASP A 383 -27.26 -31.90 7.48
CA ASP A 383 -27.39 -33.33 7.73
C ASP A 383 -25.98 -33.95 7.79
N ASP A 384 -25.78 -34.79 8.80
CA ASP A 384 -24.57 -35.56 9.05
C ASP A 384 -24.39 -36.64 7.97
N GLU A 385 -23.49 -36.42 7.02
CA GLU A 385 -22.84 -37.52 6.30
C GLU A 385 -21.32 -37.38 6.41
N TYR A 386 -20.74 -38.30 7.18
CA TYR A 386 -19.30 -38.53 7.30
C TYR A 386 -18.71 -38.85 5.91
N ILE A 387 -18.03 -37.90 5.29
CA ILE A 387 -17.12 -38.16 4.17
C ILE A 387 -15.73 -38.39 4.74
N ILE A 388 -15.26 -39.64 4.62
CA ILE A 388 -13.88 -40.04 4.89
C ILE A 388 -12.97 -39.37 3.84
N MET A 389 -12.30 -38.29 4.23
CA MET A 389 -11.25 -37.65 3.45
C MET A 389 -9.94 -38.43 3.66
N ASP A 390 -9.78 -39.49 2.87
CA ASP A 390 -8.50 -40.20 2.73
C ASP A 390 -7.66 -39.48 1.66
N GLY A 391 -6.41 -39.14 1.99
CA GLY A 391 -5.40 -38.76 1.00
C GLY A 391 -5.12 -37.27 0.79
N HIS A 392 -4.73 -36.54 1.83
CA HIS A 392 -3.87 -35.37 1.61
C HIS A 392 -2.47 -35.83 1.19
N LYS A 393 -2.23 -35.87 -0.12
CA LYS A 393 -0.88 -35.89 -0.67
C LYS A 393 -0.17 -34.61 -0.25
N SER A 394 0.95 -34.78 0.44
CA SER A 394 1.80 -33.71 0.92
C SER A 394 2.34 -32.87 -0.25
N LEU A 395 2.02 -31.57 -0.25
CA LEU A 395 2.61 -30.54 -1.12
C LEU A 395 4.15 -30.44 -0.98
N SER A 396 4.75 -31.15 -0.02
CA SER A 396 6.21 -31.23 0.14
C SER A 396 6.91 -31.99 -0.99
N ASP A 397 6.20 -32.82 -1.77
CA ASP A 397 6.81 -33.60 -2.85
C ASP A 397 6.84 -32.83 -4.19
N GLU A 398 5.92 -31.89 -4.43
CA GLU A 398 5.90 -31.08 -5.66
C GLU A 398 6.93 -29.94 -5.66
N LEU A 399 7.41 -29.48 -4.49
CA LEU A 399 8.42 -28.43 -4.41
C LEU A 399 9.87 -28.91 -4.63
N LYS A 400 10.11 -30.23 -4.65
CA LYS A 400 11.45 -30.78 -4.95
C LYS A 400 11.80 -30.78 -6.44
N ASP A 401 10.80 -30.79 -7.32
CA ASP A 401 11.02 -30.82 -8.77
C ASP A 401 11.25 -29.44 -9.39
N ALA A 402 11.00 -28.35 -8.67
CA ALA A 402 11.17 -26.99 -9.18
C ALA A 402 12.62 -26.44 -9.08
N ASN A 403 13.56 -27.16 -8.43
CA ASN A 403 14.90 -26.63 -8.13
C ASN A 403 16.03 -27.09 -9.08
N ILE A 404 15.72 -27.47 -10.32
CA ILE A 404 16.76 -27.83 -11.31
C ILE A 404 16.60 -27.01 -12.59
N LYS A 405 17.19 -25.80 -12.59
CA LYS A 405 17.90 -25.19 -13.73
C LYS A 405 18.49 -23.82 -13.38
N VAL A 406 19.39 -23.78 -12.40
CA VAL A 406 20.38 -22.68 -12.33
C VAL A 406 21.55 -23.08 -13.23
N GLN A 407 21.48 -22.70 -14.50
CA GLN A 407 22.62 -22.76 -15.40
C GLN A 407 23.65 -21.72 -14.93
N ARG A 408 24.76 -22.22 -14.36
CA ARG A 408 25.99 -21.45 -14.19
C ARG A 408 26.50 -21.03 -15.57
N ALA A 409 26.48 -19.74 -15.87
CA ALA A 409 27.32 -19.16 -16.90
C ALA A 409 28.77 -19.04 -16.36
N PRO A 410 29.80 -19.24 -17.20
CA PRO A 410 31.19 -19.25 -16.75
C PRO A 410 31.72 -17.82 -16.57
N THR A 411 32.49 -17.65 -15.51
CA THR A 411 33.32 -16.49 -15.21
C THR A 411 34.34 -16.26 -16.33
N PRO A 412 34.51 -15.05 -16.89
CA PRO A 412 35.67 -14.73 -17.70
C PRO A 412 36.86 -14.46 -16.77
N LEU A 413 37.80 -15.40 -16.78
CA LEU A 413 39.15 -15.22 -16.26
C LEU A 413 39.86 -14.06 -16.97
N GLN A 414 40.51 -13.25 -16.14
CA GLN A 414 41.76 -12.51 -16.39
C GLN A 414 42.49 -12.86 -17.70
N VAL A 415 42.57 -11.93 -18.64
CA VAL A 415 43.72 -11.80 -19.56
C VAL A 415 43.89 -10.30 -19.93
N CYS A 416 45.16 -9.86 -19.91
CA CYS A 416 45.73 -8.60 -20.43
C CYS A 416 46.23 -7.57 -19.41
N THR A 417 47.23 -7.99 -18.62
CA THR A 417 48.45 -7.20 -18.40
C THR A 417 49.35 -7.26 -19.65
N TYR A 418 50.14 -6.19 -19.87
CA TYR A 418 51.07 -5.89 -20.98
C TYR A 418 50.46 -5.26 -22.24
N VAL A 419 50.60 -3.93 -22.40
CA VAL A 419 51.69 -3.32 -23.18
C VAL A 419 51.96 -1.91 -22.64
N LYS A 420 53.12 -1.73 -22.03
CA LYS A 420 53.73 -0.41 -21.73
C LYS A 420 55.19 -0.52 -22.15
N SER A 421 55.48 -0.26 -23.42
CA SER A 421 56.79 0.16 -23.92
C SER A 421 56.78 0.31 -25.45
N ALA A 422 57.37 1.42 -25.90
CA ALA A 422 57.77 1.80 -27.25
C ALA A 422 56.84 2.78 -27.99
N LEU A 423 57.41 3.99 -28.15
CA LEU A 423 57.04 5.20 -28.91
C LEU A 423 56.15 6.21 -28.18
#